data_AF-A0A7C5L6D5-F1
#
_entry.id   AF-A0A7C5L6D5-F1
#
_cell.length_a   1.000
_cell.length_b   1.000
_cell.length_c   1.000
_cell.angle_alpha   90.00
_cell.angle_beta   90.00
_cell.angle_gamma   90.00
#
_symmetry.space_group_name_H-M   'P 1'
#
loop_
_entity.id
_entity.type
_entity.pdbx_description
1 polymer ?
#
loop_
_entity_poly.entity_id
_entity_poly.type
_entity_poly.pdbx_seq_one_letter_code
_entity_poly.pdbx_strand_id
1 'polypeptide(L)'
;NMALIYIVLQHIRAPEGPILDGRLWRVAYIGMTLSMVGMVGALLVAGFAQTFFERAVGGATWQDFIVAQMHPWVSVPYVWRFGFGVLFFFSYLILVYDFLTIGKRTTVAEVKPA
;
A
#
# COMPACT_ATOMS: atom_id res chain seq x y z
N ASN A 1 -3.00 12.96 5.77
CA ASN A 1 -2.25 12.38 6.92
C ASN A 1 -0.76 12.16 6.66
N MET A 2 -0.32 11.38 5.66
CA MET A 2 1.13 11.15 5.42
C MET A 2 1.96 12.43 5.18
N ALA A 3 1.45 13.37 4.39
CA ALA A 3 2.13 14.65 4.14
C ALA A 3 2.27 15.51 5.42
N LEU A 4 1.26 15.48 6.29
CA LEU A 4 1.31 16.19 7.57
C LEU A 4 2.37 15.60 8.49
N ILE A 5 2.51 14.27 8.52
CA ILE A 5 3.56 13.59 9.28
C ILE A 5 4.94 14.03 8.79
N TYR A 6 5.16 14.12 7.47
CA TYR A 6 6.40 14.66 6.90
C TYR A 6 6.65 16.11 7.33
N ILE A 7 5.61 16.95 7.30
CA ILE A 7 5.72 18.37 7.67
C ILE A 7 6.02 18.56 9.16
N VAL A 8 5.48 17.71 10.03
CA VAL A 8 5.78 17.74 11.46
C VAL A 8 7.18 17.20 11.73
N LEU A 9 7.57 16.09 11.09
CA LEU A 9 8.91 15.50 11.27
C LEU A 9 10.03 16.41 10.76
N GLN A 10 9.84 17.11 9.63
CA GLN A 10 10.82 18.10 9.16
C GLN A 10 10.96 19.24 10.18
N HIS A 11 9.85 19.73 10.75
CA HIS A 11 9.90 20.85 11.68
C HIS A 11 10.66 20.49 12.97
N ILE A 12 10.56 19.24 13.42
CA ILE A 12 11.23 18.76 14.64
C ILE A 12 12.71 18.39 14.40
N ARG A 13 13.04 17.77 13.26
CA ARG A 13 14.37 17.16 13.03
C ARG A 13 15.25 17.88 12.01
N ALA A 14 14.68 18.75 11.18
CA ALA A 14 15.38 19.45 10.11
C ALA A 14 14.77 20.85 9.87
N PRO A 15 14.81 21.76 10.86
CA PRO A 15 14.16 23.07 10.79
C PRO A 15 14.70 23.97 9.66
N GLU A 16 15.96 23.77 9.22
CA GLU A 16 16.61 24.55 8.16
C GLU A 16 16.84 23.76 6.85
N GLY A 17 16.30 22.55 6.74
CA GLY A 17 16.46 21.73 5.53
C GLY A 17 15.50 22.13 4.40
N PRO A 18 15.88 22.01 3.11
CA PRO A 18 14.94 22.18 2.01
C PRO A 18 13.77 21.19 2.12
N ILE A 19 12.61 21.54 1.52
CA ILE A 19 11.42 20.68 1.45
C ILE A 19 11.87 19.26 1.05
N LEU A 20 11.52 18.27 1.89
CA LEU A 20 11.92 16.87 1.75
C LEU A 20 11.35 16.26 0.46
N ASP A 21 12.04 16.50 -0.65
CA ASP A 21 11.73 15.90 -1.95
C ASP A 21 12.51 14.60 -2.14
N GLY A 22 12.27 13.66 -1.22
CA GLY A 22 12.95 12.38 -1.20
C GLY A 22 12.48 11.47 -2.34
N ARG A 23 13.40 11.00 -3.19
CA ARG A 23 13.12 9.95 -4.19
C ARG A 23 12.48 8.70 -3.56
N LEU A 24 12.90 8.36 -2.33
CA LEU A 24 12.35 7.23 -1.57
C LEU A 24 10.89 7.44 -1.17
N TRP A 25 10.53 8.65 -0.72
CA TRP A 25 9.15 9.00 -0.40
C TRP A 25 8.22 8.87 -1.61
N ARG A 26 8.65 9.40 -2.77
CA ARG A 26 7.87 9.30 -4.01
C ARG A 26 7.62 7.86 -4.42
N VAL A 27 8.65 7.02 -4.34
CA VAL A 27 8.54 5.57 -4.65
C VAL A 27 7.59 4.88 -3.68
N ALA A 28 7.71 5.16 -2.37
CA ALA A 28 6.80 4.60 -1.37
C ALA A 28 5.34 5.04 -1.60
N TYR A 29 5.11 6.32 -1.88
CA TYR A 29 3.76 6.84 -2.11
C TYR A 29 3.10 6.21 -3.34
N ILE A 30 3.81 6.15 -4.46
CA ILE A 30 3.31 5.52 -5.70
C ILE A 30 3.09 4.02 -5.47
N GLY A 31 4.06 3.32 -4.86
CA GLY A 31 3.96 1.90 -4.56
C GLY A 31 2.77 1.56 -3.67
N MET A 32 2.55 2.33 -2.60
CA MET A 32 1.40 2.14 -1.70
C MET A 32 0.07 2.41 -2.41
N THR A 33 -0.02 3.46 -3.22
CA THR A 33 -1.24 3.80 -3.97
C THR A 33 -1.58 2.73 -5.00
N LEU A 34 -0.60 2.30 -5.79
CA LEU A 34 -0.76 1.23 -6.77
C LEU A 34 -1.20 -0.07 -6.11
N SER A 35 -0.57 -0.41 -4.99
CA SER A 35 -0.93 -1.61 -4.22
C SER A 35 -2.36 -1.54 -3.69
N MET A 36 -2.79 -0.40 -3.15
CA MET A 36 -4.18 -0.23 -2.69
C MET A 36 -5.18 -0.41 -3.83
N VAL A 37 -4.93 0.20 -4.99
CA VAL A 37 -5.79 0.04 -6.17
C VAL A 37 -5.84 -1.42 -6.61
N GLY A 38 -4.71 -2.11 -6.65
CA GLY A 38 -4.65 -3.54 -6.98
C GLY A 38 -5.41 -4.42 -5.99
N MET A 39 -5.28 -4.16 -4.69
CA MET A 39 -6.01 -4.88 -3.64
C MET A 39 -7.53 -4.69 -3.75
N VAL A 40 -7.98 -3.45 -3.95
CA VAL A 40 -9.40 -3.14 -4.10
C VAL A 40 -9.96 -3.75 -5.38
N GLY A 41 -9.23 -3.64 -6.50
CA GLY A 41 -9.63 -4.26 -7.76
C GLY A 41 -9.79 -5.77 -7.66
N ALA A 42 -8.86 -6.45 -6.99
CA ALA A 42 -8.94 -7.89 -6.77
C ALA A 42 -10.18 -8.28 -5.92
N LEU A 43 -10.44 -7.56 -4.83
CA LEU A 43 -11.60 -7.82 -3.98
C LEU A 43 -12.93 -7.49 -4.67
N LEU A 44 -12.95 -6.49 -5.54
CA LEU A 44 -14.13 -6.15 -6.35
C LEU A 44 -14.50 -7.32 -7.27
N VAL A 45 -13.51 -7.91 -7.96
CA VAL A 45 -13.72 -9.07 -8.84
C VAL A 45 -14.21 -10.28 -8.05
N ALA A 46 -13.57 -10.60 -6.92
CA ALA A 46 -14.00 -11.72 -6.07
C ALA A 46 -15.42 -11.51 -5.53
N GLY A 47 -15.74 -10.32 -5.02
CA GLY A 47 -17.07 -10.00 -4.49
C GLY A 47 -18.15 -10.10 -5.57
N PHE A 48 -17.88 -9.57 -6.77
CA PHE A 48 -18.79 -9.70 -7.91
C PHE A 48 -19.03 -11.17 -8.25
N ALA A 49 -17.97 -11.95 -8.49
CA ALA A 49 -18.06 -13.37 -8.82
C ALA A 49 -18.82 -14.16 -7.75
N GLN A 50 -18.49 -13.94 -6.47
CA GLN A 50 -19.14 -14.60 -5.34
C GLN A 50 -20.66 -14.38 -5.35
N THR A 51 -21.11 -13.13 -5.57
CA THR A 51 -22.54 -12.84 -5.57
C THR A 51 -23.31 -13.55 -6.70
N PHE A 52 -22.72 -13.75 -7.87
CA PHE A 52 -23.37 -14.53 -8.94
C PHE A 52 -23.48 -16.00 -8.57
N PHE A 53 -22.40 -16.62 -8.11
CA PHE A 53 -22.43 -18.05 -7.80
C PHE A 53 -23.35 -18.34 -6.62
N GLU A 54 -23.29 -17.53 -5.56
CA GLU A 54 -24.10 -17.76 -4.36
C GLU A 54 -25.56 -17.39 -4.58
N ARG A 55 -25.87 -16.23 -5.18
CA ARG A 55 -27.25 -15.72 -5.24
C ARG A 55 -27.95 -15.98 -6.56
N ALA A 56 -27.26 -15.89 -7.69
CA ALA A 56 -27.89 -16.07 -8.99
C ALA A 56 -28.01 -17.55 -9.38
N VAL A 57 -27.05 -18.39 -8.95
CA VAL A 57 -27.02 -19.82 -9.27
C VAL A 57 -27.44 -20.70 -8.08
N GLY A 58 -26.87 -20.47 -6.90
CA GLY A 58 -27.03 -21.34 -5.73
C GLY A 58 -28.27 -21.10 -4.86
N GLY A 59 -28.93 -19.95 -4.96
CA GLY A 59 -30.07 -19.64 -4.08
C GLY A 59 -29.67 -19.32 -2.63
N ALA A 60 -28.41 -18.91 -2.42
CA ALA A 60 -27.85 -18.40 -1.17
C ALA A 60 -27.81 -19.41 0.01
N THR A 61 -27.50 -20.68 -0.28
CA THR A 61 -27.26 -21.69 0.77
C THR A 61 -25.80 -21.71 1.23
N TRP A 62 -25.55 -22.31 2.40
CA TRP A 62 -24.19 -22.55 2.90
C TRP A 62 -23.36 -23.44 1.99
N GLN A 63 -23.99 -24.41 1.32
CA GLN A 63 -23.28 -25.29 0.41
C GLN A 63 -22.77 -24.51 -0.80
N ASP A 64 -23.58 -23.60 -1.33
CA ASP A 64 -23.20 -22.78 -2.49
C ASP A 64 -22.13 -21.77 -2.15
N PHE A 65 -22.12 -21.24 -0.92
CA PHE A 65 -21.01 -20.43 -0.42
C PHE A 65 -19.69 -21.21 -0.52
N ILE A 66 -19.64 -22.44 0.03
CA ILE A 66 -18.42 -23.26 0.02
C ILE A 66 -17.97 -23.57 -1.41
N VAL A 67 -18.91 -23.91 -2.30
CA VAL A 67 -18.62 -24.19 -3.71
C VAL A 67 -18.12 -22.92 -4.43
N ALA A 68 -18.73 -21.77 -4.18
CA ALA A 68 -18.32 -20.49 -4.75
C ALA A 68 -16.91 -20.07 -4.31
N GLN A 69 -16.54 -20.29 -3.04
CA GLN A 69 -15.20 -19.98 -2.55
C GLN A 69 -14.08 -20.78 -3.23
N MET A 70 -14.37 -22.02 -3.66
CA MET A 70 -13.42 -22.84 -4.40
C MET A 70 -13.29 -22.44 -5.87
N HIS A 71 -14.21 -21.62 -6.38
CA HIS A 71 -14.24 -21.27 -7.79
C HIS A 71 -13.04 -20.41 -8.18
N PRO A 72 -12.38 -20.66 -9.34
CA PRO A 72 -11.18 -19.92 -9.75
C PRO A 72 -11.37 -18.40 -9.78
N TRP A 73 -12.56 -17.93 -10.16
CA TRP A 73 -12.88 -16.51 -10.24
C TRP A 73 -13.05 -15.83 -8.87
N VAL A 74 -13.13 -16.61 -7.79
CA VAL A 74 -13.16 -16.13 -6.41
C VAL A 74 -11.80 -16.35 -5.74
N SER A 75 -11.17 -17.51 -5.94
CA SER A 75 -9.89 -17.86 -5.31
C SER A 75 -8.68 -17.12 -5.90
N VAL A 76 -8.61 -16.94 -7.23
CA VAL A 76 -7.48 -16.25 -7.88
C VAL A 76 -7.36 -14.79 -7.42
N PRO A 77 -8.42 -13.98 -7.36
CA PRO A 77 -8.30 -12.62 -6.87
C PRO A 77 -7.84 -12.53 -5.40
N TYR A 78 -8.14 -13.51 -4.55
CA TYR A 78 -7.57 -13.54 -3.19
C TYR A 78 -6.05 -13.70 -3.19
N VAL A 79 -5.48 -14.46 -4.13
CA VAL A 79 -4.03 -14.54 -4.33
C VAL A 79 -3.46 -13.20 -4.78
N TRP A 80 -4.12 -12.53 -5.72
CA TRP A 80 -3.74 -11.17 -6.14
C TRP A 80 -3.80 -10.15 -5.01
N ARG A 81 -4.85 -10.23 -4.18
CA ARG A 81 -5.01 -9.40 -2.98
C ARG A 81 -3.85 -9.62 -2.01
N PHE A 82 -3.39 -10.86 -1.83
CA PHE A 82 -2.22 -11.16 -1.02
C PHE A 82 -0.94 -10.59 -1.65
N GLY A 83 -0.73 -10.80 -2.96
CA GLY A 83 0.42 -10.27 -3.69
C GLY A 83 0.55 -8.74 -3.61
N PHE A 84 -0.54 -8.01 -3.85
CA PHE A 84 -0.56 -6.56 -3.66
C PHE A 84 -0.41 -6.14 -2.19
N GLY A 85 -0.87 -6.96 -1.24
CA GLY A 85 -0.62 -6.76 0.19
C GLY A 85 0.87 -6.83 0.54
N VAL A 86 1.59 -7.78 -0.07
CA VAL A 86 3.05 -7.89 0.07
C VAL A 86 3.74 -6.67 -0.54
N LEU A 87 3.32 -6.22 -1.72
CA LEU A 87 3.86 -5.00 -2.34
C LEU A 87 3.61 -3.76 -1.47
N PHE A 88 2.42 -3.64 -0.87
CA PHE A 88 2.09 -2.57 0.07
C PHE A 88 3.00 -2.61 1.30
N PHE A 89 3.25 -3.79 1.86
CA PHE A 89 4.12 -3.98 3.01
C PHE A 89 5.55 -3.51 2.71
N PHE A 90 6.13 -3.89 1.58
CA PHE A 90 7.47 -3.41 1.19
C PHE A 90 7.50 -1.90 0.95
N SER A 91 6.48 -1.34 0.30
CA SER A 91 6.37 0.10 0.11
C SER A 91 6.30 0.86 1.44
N TYR A 92 5.62 0.28 2.43
CA TYR A 92 5.56 0.81 3.79
C TYR A 92 6.92 0.73 4.51
N LEU A 93 7.67 -0.36 4.36
CA LEU A 93 9.02 -0.46 4.92
C LEU A 93 9.97 0.60 4.36
N ILE A 94 9.89 0.88 3.04
CA ILE A 94 10.66 1.96 2.40
C ILE A 94 10.30 3.31 3.04
N LEU A 95 9.01 3.56 3.28
CA LEU A 95 8.55 4.78 3.93
C LEU A 95 9.07 4.91 5.37
N VAL A 96 8.99 3.84 6.17
CA VAL A 96 9.51 3.82 7.53
C VAL A 96 11.02 4.05 7.54
N TYR A 97 11.76 3.43 6.62
CA TYR A 97 13.19 3.66 6.48
C TYR A 97 13.50 5.13 6.14
N ASP A 98 12.77 5.74 5.20
CA ASP A 98 12.94 7.16 4.89
C ASP A 98 12.66 8.02 6.12
N PHE A 99 11.58 7.74 6.86
CA PHE A 99 11.26 8.43 8.12
C PHE A 99 12.36 8.35 9.19
N LEU A 100 13.00 7.19 9.33
CA LEU A 100 14.11 7.02 10.27
C LEU A 100 15.40 7.71 9.81
N THR A 101 15.55 7.96 8.51
CA THR A 101 16.74 8.57 7.92
C THR A 101 16.64 10.10 7.81
N ILE A 102 15.42 10.66 7.89
CA ILE A 102 15.17 12.11 7.98
C ILE A 102 15.88 12.66 9.24
N GLY A 103 16.80 13.63 9.03
CA GLY A 103 17.61 14.27 10.06
C GLY A 103 19.08 13.79 10.11
N LYS A 104 19.41 12.61 9.58
CA LYS A 104 20.82 12.17 9.43
C LYS A 104 21.48 12.70 8.14
N ARG A 105 20.68 13.07 7.15
CA ARG A 105 21.16 13.56 5.84
C ARG A 105 21.44 15.07 5.81
N THR A 106 20.88 15.84 6.74
CA THR A 106 21.10 17.29 6.83
C THR A 106 22.50 17.63 7.32
N THR A 107 23.10 16.82 8.20
CA THR A 107 24.46 17.02 8.71
C THR A 107 25.55 16.83 7.64
N VAL A 108 25.26 16.11 6.55
CA VAL A 108 26.23 15.85 5.46
C VAL A 108 26.22 16.97 4.42
N ALA A 109 25.12 17.72 4.28
CA ALA A 109 25.03 18.85 3.35
C ALA A 109 25.79 20.09 3.85
N GLU A 110 26.08 20.18 5.15
CA GLU A 110 26.84 21.28 5.75
C GLU A 110 28.36 21.14 5.58
N VAL A 111 28.85 19.94 5.21
CA VAL A 111 30.27 19.70 4.91
C VAL A 111 30.50 19.72 3.40
N LYS A 112 30.29 20.89 2.79
CA LYS A 112 31.02 21.25 1.57
C LYS A 112 31.58 22.67 1.73
N PRO A 113 32.74 22.83 2.38
CA PRO A 113 33.47 24.09 2.31
C PRO A 113 34.09 24.25 0.91
N ALA A 114 33.82 25.44 0.33
CA ALA A 114 34.44 26.13 -0.80
C ALA A 114 34.84 25.31 -2.05
#